data_AF-A0AAJ2NU91-F1
#
_entry.id   AF-A0AAJ2NU91-F1
#
_cell.length_a   1.000
_cell.length_b   1.000
_cell.length_c   1.000
_cell.angle_alpha   90.00
_cell.angle_beta   90.00
_cell.angle_gamma   90.00
#
_symmetry.space_group_name_H-M   'P 1'
#
loop_
_entity.id
_entity.type
_entity.pdbx_description
1 polymer ?
#
loop_
_entity_poly.entity_id
_entity_poly.type
_entity_poly.pdbx_seq_one_letter_code
_entity_poly.pdbx_strand_id
1 'polypeptide(L)' 'MVLLEMLLEIDRVCKENDISYCLSMGTMLGAVRHGGFIPWDDDLDIAMMRPEYEKFKEACKRDLDHSRFF' A
#
# COMPACT_ATOMS: atom_id res chain seq x y z
N MET A 1 -8.37 -11.44 2.60
CA MET A 1 -7.39 -11.57 1.50
C MET A 1 -7.29 -10.30 0.66
N VAL A 2 -8.40 -9.65 0.31
CA VAL A 2 -8.44 -8.40 -0.49
C VAL A 2 -7.45 -7.31 -0.02
N LEU A 3 -7.36 -7.03 1.29
CA LEU A 3 -6.42 -6.02 1.82
C LEU A 3 -4.95 -6.33 1.50
N LEU A 4 -4.56 -7.61 1.56
CA LEU A 4 -3.20 -8.03 1.21
C LEU A 4 -2.95 -7.85 -0.29
N GLU A 5 -3.94 -8.15 -1.12
CA GLU A 5 -3.84 -7.96 -2.57
C GLU A 5 -3.70 -6.49 -2.96
N MET A 6 -4.45 -5.61 -2.29
CA MET A 6 -4.30 -4.15 -2.43
C MET A 6 -2.91 -3.69 -2.01
N LEU A 7 -2.40 -4.16 -0.87
CA LEU A 7 -1.05 -3.82 -0.41
C LEU A 7 0.03 -4.30 -1.39
N LEU A 8 -0.11 -5.51 -1.96
CA LEU A 8 0.82 -6.05 -2.94
C LEU A 8 0.81 -5.24 -4.25
N GLU A 9 -0.35 -4.75 -4.68
CA GLU A 9 -0.45 -3.90 -5.87
C GLU A 9 0.18 -2.52 -5.63
N ILE A 10 -0.10 -1.91 -4.48
CA ILE A 10 0.57 -0.66 -4.06
C ILE A 10 2.08 -0.87 -4.03
N ASP A 11 2.55 -1.95 -3.42
CA ASP A 11 3.97 -2.29 -3.32
C ASP A 11 4.62 -2.45 -4.70
N ARG A 12 3.94 -3.12 -5.63
CA ARG A 12 4.41 -3.29 -7.01
C ARG A 12 4.55 -1.95 -7.72
N VAL A 13 3.50 -1.13 -7.72
CA VAL A 13 3.50 0.21 -8.34
C VAL A 13 4.61 1.09 -7.74
N CYS A 14 4.76 1.06 -6.41
CA CYS A 14 5.80 1.83 -5.72
C CYS A 14 7.21 1.35 -6.09
N LYS A 15 7.47 0.05 -6.11
CA LYS A 15 8.78 -0.52 -6.45
C LYS A 15 9.20 -0.23 -7.89
N GLU A 16 8.29 -0.35 -8.85
CA GLU A 16 8.57 -0.08 -10.27
C GLU A 16 8.88 1.40 -10.54
N ASN A 17 8.39 2.31 -9.69
CA ASN A 17 8.54 3.76 -9.85
C ASN A 17 9.54 4.40 -8.85
N ASP A 18 10.29 3.60 -8.09
CA ASP A 18 11.22 4.07 -7.04
C ASP A 18 10.54 5.03 -6.04
N ILE A 19 9.35 4.62 -5.56
CA ILE A 19 8.54 5.37 -4.61
C ILE A 19 8.63 4.73 -3.24
N SER A 20 9.03 5.53 -2.25
CA SER A 20 9.09 5.08 -0.86
C SER A 20 7.77 5.30 -0.12
N TYR A 21 7.30 4.26 0.55
CA TYR A 21 6.19 4.32 1.50
C TYR A 21 6.53 3.49 2.76
N CYS A 22 5.78 3.68 3.83
CA CYS A 22 5.84 2.81 5.00
C CYS A 22 4.45 2.34 5.41
N LEU A 23 4.38 1.18 6.07
CA LEU A 23 3.18 0.79 6.80
C LEU A 23 2.98 1.76 7.96
N SER A 24 1.74 2.11 8.27
CA SER A 24 1.40 3.00 9.38
C SER A 24 0.29 2.40 10.25
N MET A 25 0.07 3.03 11.41
CA MET A 25 -1.05 2.74 12.32
C MET A 25 -1.28 1.24 12.61
N GLY A 26 -2.52 0.75 12.50
CA GLY A 26 -2.91 -0.63 12.81
C GLY A 26 -2.20 -1.65 11.93
N THR A 27 -1.99 -1.31 10.65
CA THR A 27 -1.27 -2.15 9.69
C THR A 27 0.19 -2.39 10.11
N MET A 28 0.92 -1.33 10.50
CA MET A 28 2.30 -1.47 10.99
C MET A 28 2.36 -2.29 12.28
N LEU A 29 1.45 -2.03 13.22
CA LEU A 29 1.40 -2.77 14.48
C LEU A 29 1.08 -4.24 14.25
N GLY A 30 0.14 -4.55 13.35
CA GLY A 30 -0.19 -5.90 12.93
C GLY A 30 1.05 -6.64 12.43
N ALA A 31 1.76 -6.04 11.48
CA ALA A 31 2.95 -6.65 10.87
C ALA A 31 3.98 -7.09 11.92
N VAL A 32 4.24 -6.23 12.93
CA VAL A 32 5.20 -6.52 14.01
C VAL A 32 4.64 -7.51 15.04
N ARG A 33 3.39 -7.34 15.47
CA ARG A 33 2.81 -8.10 16.60
C ARG A 33 2.28 -9.47 16.20
N HIS A 34 1.65 -9.58 15.03
CA HIS A 34 0.92 -10.75 14.56
C HIS A 34 1.57 -11.41 13.33
N GLY A 35 2.60 -10.80 12.74
CA GLY A 35 3.20 -11.28 11.49
C GLY A 35 2.28 -11.11 10.27
N GLY A 36 1.30 -10.21 10.36
CA GLY A 36 0.26 -9.97 9.36
C GLY A 36 -0.73 -8.92 9.84
N PHE A 37 -1.92 -8.83 9.24
CA PHE A 37 -2.94 -7.88 9.71
C PHE A 37 -3.43 -8.21 11.13
N ILE A 38 -3.94 -7.20 11.84
CA ILE A 38 -4.69 -7.46 13.07
C ILE A 38 -5.95 -8.25 12.70
N PRO A 39 -6.29 -9.36 13.39
CA PRO A 39 -7.36 -10.26 12.92
C PRO A 39 -8.76 -9.63 12.82
N TRP A 40 -8.98 -8.47 13.45
CA TRP A 40 -10.22 -7.72 13.44
C TRP A 40 -10.10 -6.33 12.79
N ASP A 41 -8.94 -5.98 12.21
CA ASP A 41 -8.83 -4.79 11.35
C ASP A 41 -9.57 -5.04 10.04
N ASP A 42 -10.25 -4.00 9.57
CA ASP A 42 -11.00 -4.01 8.31
C ASP A 42 -10.42 -3.04 7.26
N ASP A 43 -9.34 -2.33 7.58
CA ASP A 43 -8.65 -1.39 6.70
C ASP A 43 -7.14 -1.65 6.55
N LEU A 44 -6.49 -0.81 5.73
CA LEU A 44 -5.07 -0.84 5.42
C LEU A 44 -4.54 0.60 5.46
N ASP A 45 -3.51 0.83 6.26
CA ASP A 45 -2.87 2.12 6.44
C ASP A 45 -1.42 2.10 5.93
N ILE A 46 -1.12 3.04 5.04
CA ILE A 46 0.25 3.37 4.63
C ILE A 46 0.49 4.88 4.78
N ALA A 47 1.76 5.26 4.90
CA ALA A 47 2.17 6.66 4.89
C ALA A 47 3.24 6.90 3.83
N MET A 48 3.19 8.10 3.24
CA MET A 48 4.14 8.59 2.25
C MET A 48 4.52 10.01 2.60
N MET A 49 5.78 10.37 2.34
CA MET A 49 6.17 11.77 2.30
C MET A 49 5.45 12.47 1.14
N ARG A 50 5.14 13.77 1.27
CA ARG A 50 4.40 14.50 0.24
C ARG A 50 4.98 14.36 -1.17
N PRO A 51 6.30 14.43 -1.40
CA PRO A 51 6.87 14.21 -2.74
C PRO A 51 6.59 12.80 -3.29
N GLU A 52 6.67 11.78 -2.44
CA GLU A 52 6.41 10.38 -2.81
C GLU A 52 4.94 10.16 -3.16
N TYR A 53 4.04 10.80 -2.40
CA TYR A 53 2.61 10.76 -2.69
C TYR A 53 2.26 11.38 -4.06
N GLU A 54 2.88 12.50 -4.43
CA GLU A 54 2.65 13.10 -5.75
C GLU A 54 3.19 12.20 -6.88
N LYS A 55 4.35 11.56 -6.70
CA LYS A 55 4.84 10.53 -7.65
C LYS A 55 3.86 9.36 -7.75
N PHE A 56 3.37 8.88 -6.61
CA PHE A 56 2.46 7.73 -6.54
C PHE A 56 1.16 7.99 -7.29
N LYS A 57 0.57 9.17 -7.14
CA LYS A 57 -0.62 9.56 -7.91
C LYS A 57 -0.40 9.50 -9.41
N GLU A 58 0.75 9.96 -9.90
CA GLU A 58 1.05 9.91 -11.34
C GLU A 58 1.40 8.48 -11.80
N ALA A 59 2.05 7.68 -10.96
CA ALA A 59 2.30 6.26 -11.23
C ALA A 59 0.99 5.47 -11.35
N CYS A 60 0.04 5.70 -10.44
CA CYS A 60 -1.26 5.01 -10.46
C CYS A 60 -2.05 5.24 -11.75
N LYS A 61 -1.92 6.40 -12.41
CA LYS A 61 -2.62 6.65 -13.67
C LYS A 61 -2.08 5.82 -14.85
N ARG A 62 -0.86 5.31 -14.74
CA ARG A 62 -0.15 4.61 -15.81
C ARG A 62 -0.04 3.12 -15.54
N ASP A 63 0.29 2.79 -14.30
CA ASP A 63 0.84 1.48 -13.94
C ASP A 63 -0.10 0.68 -13.03
N LEU A 64 -1.19 1.27 -12.52
CA LEU A 64 -2.18 0.53 -11.72
C LEU A 64 -2.91 -0.49 -12.60
N ASP A 65 -3.13 -1.70 -12.11
CA ASP A 65 -3.96 -2.69 -12.79
C ASP A 65 -5.45 -2.30 -12.73
N HIS A 66 -5.84 -1.43 -13.66
CA HIS A 66 -7.22 -0.96 -13.85
C HIS A 66 -8.23 -2.06 -14.20
N SER A 67 -7.78 -3.27 -14.58
CA SER A 67 -8.71 -4.39 -14.82
C SER A 67 -9.24 -4.99 -13.51
N ARG A 68 -8.48 -4.83 -12.42
CA ARG A 68 -8.78 -5.36 -11.10
C ARG A 68 -9.07 -4.25 -10.08
N PHE A 69 -8.40 -3.12 -10.21
CA PHE A 69 -8.42 -1.99 -9.30
C PHE A 69 -8.72 -0.71 -10.07
N PHE A 70 -10.00 -0.29 -10.05
CA PHE A 70 -10.57 0.95 -10.64
C PHE A 70 -10.39 1.16 -12.14
#